data_AF-K0BH74-F1
#
_entry.id   AF-K0BH74-F1
#
_cell.length_a   1.000
_cell.length_b   1.000
_cell.length_c   1.000
_cell.angle_alpha   90.00
_cell.angle_beta   90.00
_cell.angle_gamma   90.00
#
_symmetry.space_group_name_H-M   'P 1'
#
loop_
_entity.id
_entity.type
_entity.pdbx_description
1 polymer ?
#
loop_
_entity_poly.entity_id
_entity_poly.type
_entity_poly.pdbx_seq_one_letter_code
_entity_poly.pdbx_strand_id
1 'polypeptide(L)'
;MAAIEQAIITWIHLVAASIWVGGSLFIGIVFSPLLKTMTNSIEERMQIMIRVGRRFNKIAVPSLIILMVTGLYTSHVLLSKPELLISTSYGTFLIIKIILVIALIITYAVHVRVIRKDIEEKIMSNQMPESEIQKLRKKIIILGEITVVLSIAILFFASLLDAGV
;
A
#
# COMPACT_ATOMS: atom_id res chain seq x y z
N MET A 1 16.12 -22.71 12.93
CA MET A 1 15.28 -21.61 13.44
C MET A 1 14.30 -22.22 14.43
N ALA A 2 14.13 -21.66 15.63
CA ALA A 2 13.16 -22.19 16.57
C ALA A 2 11.73 -21.90 16.06
N ALA A 3 10.78 -22.83 16.21
CA ALA A 3 9.41 -22.64 15.71
C ALA A 3 8.75 -21.33 16.21
N ILE A 4 9.10 -20.91 17.42
CA ILE A 4 8.64 -19.65 18.03
C ILE A 4 9.13 -18.42 17.24
N GLU A 5 10.36 -18.45 16.73
CA GLU A 5 10.94 -17.32 15.96
C GLU A 5 10.15 -17.10 14.65
N GLN A 6 9.86 -18.17 13.92
CA GLN A 6 9.04 -18.09 12.70
C GLN A 6 7.62 -17.62 13.00
N ALA A 7 7.02 -18.08 14.09
CA ALA A 7 5.69 -17.64 14.51
C ALA A 7 5.65 -16.14 14.81
N ILE A 8 6.67 -15.61 15.52
CA ILE A 8 6.78 -14.18 15.83
C ILE A 8 6.93 -13.36 14.55
N ILE A 9 7.80 -13.77 13.63
CA ILE A 9 8.02 -13.06 12.35
C ILE A 9 6.73 -13.04 11.53
N THR A 10 6.04 -14.18 11.44
CA THR A 10 4.76 -14.29 10.73
C THR A 10 3.70 -13.41 11.37
N TRP A 11 3.59 -13.41 12.70
CA TRP A 11 2.66 -12.55 13.42
C TRP A 11 2.93 -11.05 13.15
N ILE A 12 4.20 -10.62 13.22
CA ILE A 12 4.60 -9.24 12.88
C ILE A 12 4.23 -8.91 11.42
N HIS A 13 4.47 -9.82 10.48
CA HIS A 13 4.12 -9.65 9.08
C HIS A 13 2.60 -9.46 8.90
N LEU A 14 1.78 -10.30 9.55
CA LEU A 14 0.32 -10.23 9.46
C LEU A 14 -0.25 -8.95 10.08
N VAL A 15 0.30 -8.51 11.22
CA VAL A 15 -0.09 -7.22 11.83
C VAL A 15 0.23 -6.06 10.89
N ALA A 16 1.43 -6.05 10.31
CA ALA A 16 1.83 -5.02 9.36
C ALA A 16 0.98 -5.03 8.08
N ALA A 17 0.62 -6.22 7.57
CA ALA A 17 -0.28 -6.41 6.45
C ALA A 17 -1.67 -5.84 6.75
N SER A 18 -2.19 -6.13 7.95
CA SER A 18 -3.50 -5.67 8.40
C SER A 18 -3.57 -4.14 8.48
N ILE A 19 -2.52 -3.49 8.97
CA ILE A 19 -2.45 -2.02 9.02
C ILE A 19 -2.40 -1.44 7.60
N TRP A 20 -1.50 -1.95 6.75
CA TRP A 20 -1.30 -1.42 5.40
C TRP A 20 -2.52 -1.64 4.51
N VAL A 21 -2.92 -2.90 4.32
CA VAL A 21 -4.00 -3.28 3.40
C VAL A 21 -5.36 -2.89 3.97
N GLY A 22 -5.61 -3.22 5.25
CA GLY A 22 -6.88 -2.90 5.91
C GLY A 22 -7.12 -1.39 6.04
N GLY A 23 -6.10 -0.63 6.43
CA GLY A 23 -6.19 0.83 6.50
C GLY A 23 -6.43 1.48 5.13
N SER A 24 -5.76 0.99 4.09
CA SER A 24 -5.96 1.49 2.72
C SER A 24 -7.35 1.18 2.18
N LEU A 25 -7.86 -0.03 2.44
CA LEU A 25 -9.24 -0.42 2.11
C LEU A 25 -10.25 0.45 2.85
N PHE A 26 -10.07 0.68 4.16
CA PHE A 26 -10.94 1.55 4.94
C PHE A 26 -10.98 2.97 4.36
N ILE A 27 -9.83 3.54 4.01
CA ILE A 27 -9.77 4.88 3.42
C ILE A 27 -10.52 4.93 2.08
N GLY A 28 -10.31 3.95 1.21
CA GLY A 28 -10.91 3.91 -0.13
C GLY A 28 -12.42 3.62 -0.12
N ILE A 29 -12.85 2.61 0.62
CA ILE A 29 -14.21 2.05 0.56
C ILE A 29 -15.16 2.71 1.57
N VAL A 30 -14.66 3.11 2.74
CA VAL A 30 -15.51 3.64 3.81
C VAL A 30 -15.35 5.15 3.94
N PHE A 31 -14.12 5.61 4.17
CA PHE A 31 -13.87 7.01 4.48
C PHE A 31 -14.10 7.95 3.29
N SER A 32 -13.58 7.61 2.10
CA SER A 32 -13.72 8.47 0.92
C SER A 32 -15.18 8.67 0.49
N PRO A 33 -16.05 7.63 0.47
CA PRO A 33 -17.48 7.81 0.23
C PRO A 33 -18.19 8.58 1.34
N LEU A 34 -17.86 8.33 2.62
CA LEU A 34 -18.44 9.07 3.75
C LEU A 34 -18.16 10.57 3.66
N LEU A 35 -16.96 10.98 3.26
CA LEU A 35 -16.65 12.40 3.06
C LEU A 35 -17.55 13.09 2.02
N LYS A 36 -18.11 12.33 1.06
CA LYS A 36 -19.06 12.89 0.09
C LYS A 36 -20.38 13.30 0.74
N THR A 37 -20.75 12.71 1.87
CA THR A 37 -22.00 13.04 2.58
C THR A 37 -21.82 14.15 3.61
N MET A 38 -20.58 14.49 3.98
CA MET A 38 -20.29 15.48 5.04
C MET A 38 -20.15 16.91 4.52
N THR A 39 -19.69 17.09 3.28
CA THR A 39 -19.54 18.41 2.64
C THR A 39 -19.71 18.27 1.15
N ASN A 40 -20.20 19.31 0.47
CA ASN A 40 -20.30 19.36 -0.99
C ASN A 40 -19.06 19.98 -1.68
N SER A 41 -18.21 20.69 -0.93
CA SER A 41 -16.98 21.29 -1.47
C SER A 41 -15.93 20.21 -1.77
N ILE A 42 -15.37 20.26 -2.98
CA ILE A 42 -14.31 19.32 -3.39
C ILE A 42 -13.00 19.69 -2.70
N GLU A 43 -12.76 20.99 -2.49
CA GLU A 43 -11.64 21.59 -1.79
C GLU A 43 -11.58 21.05 -0.36
N GLU A 44 -12.68 21.17 0.38
CA GLU A 44 -12.74 20.74 1.79
C GLU A 44 -12.53 19.22 1.92
N ARG A 45 -13.15 18.41 1.03
CA ARG A 45 -12.91 16.97 0.97
C ARG A 45 -11.44 16.65 0.73
N MET A 46 -10.80 17.36 -0.19
CA MET A 46 -9.37 17.20 -0.47
C MET A 46 -8.51 17.59 0.72
N GLN A 47 -8.84 18.68 1.42
CA GLN A 47 -8.10 19.10 2.60
C GLN A 47 -8.16 18.04 3.71
N ILE A 48 -9.35 17.49 3.97
CA ILE A 48 -9.54 16.42 4.96
C ILE A 48 -8.80 15.15 4.54
N MET A 49 -8.92 14.74 3.28
CA MET A 49 -8.22 13.57 2.74
C MET A 49 -6.69 13.67 2.88
N ILE A 50 -6.11 14.84 2.59
CA ILE A 50 -4.66 15.07 2.75
C ILE A 50 -4.26 14.93 4.22
N ARG A 51 -5.00 15.55 5.15
CA ARG A 51 -4.70 15.46 6.59
C ARG A 51 -4.79 14.02 7.12
N VAL A 52 -5.83 13.29 6.73
CA VAL A 52 -6.00 11.88 7.12
C VAL A 52 -4.91 11.02 6.50
N GLY A 53 -4.63 11.18 5.21
CA GLY A 53 -3.55 10.46 4.51
C GLY A 53 -2.19 10.70 5.15
N ARG A 54 -1.85 11.95 5.50
CA ARG A 54 -0.61 12.29 6.23
C ARG A 54 -0.51 11.58 7.58
N ARG A 55 -1.61 11.52 8.34
CA ARG A 55 -1.65 10.81 9.63
C ARG A 55 -1.54 9.30 9.45
N PHE A 56 -2.27 8.73 8.50
CA PHE A 56 -2.20 7.31 8.16
C PHE A 56 -0.79 6.92 7.70
N ASN A 57 -0.12 7.72 6.88
CA ASN A 57 1.21 7.42 6.39
C ASN A 57 2.27 7.34 7.51
N LYS A 58 2.06 7.98 8.66
CA LYS A 58 2.96 7.83 9.83
C LYS A 58 2.98 6.41 10.39
N ILE A 59 1.90 5.64 10.21
CA ILE A 59 1.81 4.24 10.64
C ILE A 59 1.96 3.28 9.45
N ALA A 60 1.37 3.62 8.29
CA ALA A 60 1.36 2.77 7.11
C ALA A 60 2.77 2.58 6.52
N VAL A 61 3.59 3.63 6.44
CA VAL A 61 4.95 3.52 5.88
C VAL A 61 5.85 2.60 6.72
N PRO A 62 5.93 2.75 8.06
CA PRO A 62 6.63 1.78 8.89
C PRO A 62 6.09 0.35 8.72
N SER A 63 4.77 0.16 8.65
CA SER A 63 4.18 -1.16 8.38
C SER A 63 4.62 -1.74 7.04
N LEU A 64 4.66 -0.94 5.96
CA LEU A 64 5.16 -1.39 4.67
C LEU A 64 6.64 -1.80 4.73
N ILE A 65 7.47 -1.05 5.47
CA ILE A 65 8.88 -1.40 5.67
C ILE A 65 9.01 -2.73 6.42
N ILE A 66 8.23 -2.92 7.49
CA ILE A 66 8.21 -4.18 8.25
C ILE A 66 7.77 -5.34 7.36
N LEU A 67 6.74 -5.16 6.51
CA LEU A 67 6.29 -6.15 5.54
C LEU A 67 7.39 -6.56 4.56
N MET A 68 8.13 -5.59 4.02
CA MET A 68 9.23 -5.87 3.10
C MET A 68 10.35 -6.64 3.79
N VAL A 69 10.77 -6.20 4.98
CA VAL A 69 11.87 -6.85 5.73
C VAL A 69 11.50 -8.28 6.12
N THR A 70 10.32 -8.48 6.70
CA THR A 70 9.86 -9.81 7.10
C THR A 70 9.62 -10.72 5.90
N GLY A 71 9.06 -10.20 4.80
CA GLY A 71 8.87 -10.96 3.56
C GLY A 71 10.19 -11.40 2.91
N LEU A 72 11.19 -10.50 2.87
CA LEU A 72 12.54 -10.83 2.40
C LEU A 72 13.22 -11.87 3.29
N TYR A 73 13.09 -11.71 4.61
CA TYR A 73 13.63 -12.66 5.58
C TYR A 73 13.03 -14.05 5.38
N THR A 74 11.70 -14.19 5.23
CA THR A 74 11.08 -15.50 4.99
C THR A 74 11.49 -16.12 3.65
N SER A 75 11.77 -15.28 2.64
CA SER A 75 12.06 -15.74 1.28
C SER A 75 13.55 -15.99 0.99
N HIS A 76 14.46 -15.62 1.89
CA HIS A 76 15.90 -15.55 1.61
C HIS A 76 16.49 -16.88 1.13
N VAL A 77 16.11 -18.01 1.74
CA VAL A 77 16.65 -19.34 1.40
C VAL A 77 16.36 -19.70 -0.05
N LEU A 78 15.15 -19.43 -0.53
CA LEU A 78 14.77 -19.75 -1.89
C LEU A 78 15.38 -18.76 -2.88
N LEU A 79 15.48 -17.47 -2.50
CA LEU A 79 16.16 -16.46 -3.31
C LEU A 79 17.64 -16.76 -3.53
N SER A 80 18.30 -17.46 -2.60
CA SER A 80 19.67 -17.94 -2.75
C SER A 80 19.83 -19.17 -3.66
N LYS A 81 18.74 -19.74 -4.20
CA LYS A 81 18.75 -20.92 -5.07
C LYS A 81 18.03 -20.63 -6.40
N PRO A 82 18.70 -19.95 -7.36
CA PRO A 82 18.08 -19.47 -8.59
C PRO A 82 17.39 -20.56 -9.43
N GLU A 83 17.94 -21.77 -9.43
CA GLU A 83 17.39 -22.92 -10.15
C GLU A 83 15.99 -23.31 -9.65
N LEU A 84 15.73 -23.20 -8.34
CA LEU A 84 14.43 -23.51 -7.74
C LEU A 84 13.38 -22.42 -7.99
N LEU A 85 13.82 -21.19 -8.28
CA LEU A 85 12.90 -20.08 -8.53
C LEU A 85 12.13 -20.23 -9.85
N ILE A 86 12.76 -20.85 -10.86
CA ILE A 86 12.17 -21.01 -12.19
C ILE A 86 11.65 -22.42 -12.48
N SER A 87 12.07 -23.42 -11.70
CA SER A 87 11.66 -24.82 -11.88
C SER A 87 10.44 -25.24 -11.06
N THR A 88 9.97 -24.39 -10.14
CA THR A 88 8.86 -24.71 -9.23
C THR A 88 7.73 -23.67 -9.33
N SER A 89 6.49 -24.12 -9.14
CA SER A 89 5.31 -23.24 -9.02
C SER A 89 5.50 -22.22 -7.90
N TYR A 90 5.97 -22.68 -6.74
CA TYR A 90 6.31 -21.84 -5.59
C TYR A 90 7.29 -20.72 -5.97
N GLY A 91 8.40 -21.06 -6.65
CA GLY A 91 9.39 -20.09 -7.11
C GLY A 91 8.80 -19.04 -8.04
N THR A 92 7.96 -19.48 -8.98
CA THR A 92 7.26 -18.60 -9.93
C THR A 92 6.32 -17.63 -9.19
N PHE A 93 5.53 -18.11 -8.24
CA PHE A 93 4.66 -17.27 -7.42
C PHE A 93 5.44 -16.28 -6.56
N LEU A 94 6.60 -16.68 -6.03
CA LEU A 94 7.47 -15.77 -5.29
C LEU A 94 8.00 -14.65 -6.19
N ILE A 95 8.44 -14.95 -7.41
CA ILE A 95 8.89 -13.94 -8.38
C ILE A 95 7.75 -12.95 -8.67
N ILE A 96 6.55 -13.45 -8.96
CA ILE A 96 5.39 -12.60 -9.24
C ILE A 96 5.10 -11.70 -8.03
N LYS A 97 5.09 -12.25 -6.82
CA LYS A 97 4.90 -11.48 -5.58
C LYS A 97 5.95 -10.35 -5.44
N ILE A 98 7.22 -10.62 -5.75
CA ILE A 98 8.29 -9.61 -5.70
C ILE A 98 8.05 -8.50 -6.72
N ILE A 99 7.67 -8.85 -7.96
CA ILE A 99 7.35 -7.86 -9.01
C ILE A 99 6.18 -6.99 -8.56
N LEU A 100 5.12 -7.59 -7.99
CA LEU A 100 3.98 -6.85 -7.47
C LEU A 100 4.37 -5.92 -6.32
N VAL A 101 5.24 -6.35 -5.40
CA VAL A 101 5.77 -5.50 -4.32
C VAL A 101 6.56 -4.32 -4.88
N ILE A 102 7.41 -4.53 -5.89
CA ILE A 102 8.15 -3.44 -6.54
C ILE A 102 7.17 -2.45 -7.20
N ALA A 103 6.18 -2.94 -7.93
CA ALA A 103 5.14 -2.11 -8.54
C ALA A 103 4.35 -1.32 -7.48
N LEU A 104 4.04 -1.94 -6.34
CA LEU A 104 3.38 -1.30 -5.21
C LEU A 104 4.23 -0.14 -4.65
N ILE A 105 5.52 -0.38 -4.42
CA ILE A 105 6.45 0.64 -3.89
C ILE A 105 6.54 1.83 -4.85
N ILE A 106 6.70 1.58 -6.15
CA ILE A 106 6.75 2.64 -7.17
C ILE A 106 5.44 3.42 -7.19
N THR A 107 4.30 2.73 -7.25
CA THR A 107 2.98 3.36 -7.28
C THR A 107 2.74 4.21 -6.04
N TYR A 108 3.08 3.69 -4.86
CA TYR A 108 2.92 4.40 -3.60
C TYR A 108 3.86 5.60 -3.48
N ALA A 109 5.12 5.47 -3.92
CA ALA A 109 6.06 6.58 -3.97
C ALA A 109 5.55 7.71 -4.88
N VAL A 110 4.99 7.36 -6.04
CA VAL A 110 4.33 8.31 -6.94
C VAL A 110 3.09 8.92 -6.26
N HIS A 111 2.25 8.12 -5.59
CA HIS A 111 1.06 8.59 -4.86
C HIS A 111 1.42 9.65 -3.81
N VAL A 112 2.43 9.40 -2.98
CA VAL A 112 2.91 10.35 -1.97
C VAL A 112 3.52 11.60 -2.63
N ARG A 113 4.26 11.44 -3.73
CA ARG A 113 4.92 12.56 -4.42
C ARG A 113 3.95 13.46 -5.18
N VAL A 114 2.79 12.95 -5.59
CA VAL A 114 1.70 13.76 -6.16
C VAL A 114 1.17 14.77 -5.13
N ILE A 115 1.16 14.43 -3.84
CA ILE A 115 0.80 15.32 -2.72
C ILE A 115 2.08 15.93 -2.10
N ARG A 116 2.83 16.64 -2.94
CA ARG A 116 4.02 17.41 -2.53
C ARG A 116 3.62 18.68 -1.78
N LYS A 117 4.55 19.23 -0.99
CA LYS A 117 4.28 20.33 -0.04
C LYS A 117 3.69 21.57 -0.70
N ASP A 118 4.18 21.96 -1.89
CA ASP A 118 3.67 23.11 -2.64
C ASP A 118 2.21 22.94 -3.07
N ILE A 119 1.80 21.72 -3.43
CA ILE A 119 0.42 21.41 -3.81
C ILE A 119 -0.48 21.41 -2.57
N GLU A 120 0.00 20.82 -1.48
CA GLU A 120 -0.70 20.83 -0.20
C GLU A 120 -0.92 22.26 0.31
N GLU A 121 0.11 23.11 0.30
CA GLU A 121 0.01 24.52 0.70
C GLU A 121 -1.03 25.28 -0.13
N LYS A 122 -1.03 25.13 -1.46
CA LYS A 122 -2.03 25.76 -2.35
C LYS A 122 -3.47 25.31 -2.07
N ILE A 123 -3.67 24.04 -1.70
CA ILE A 123 -4.99 23.51 -1.34
C ILE A 123 -5.42 24.00 0.04
N MET A 124 -4.49 24.12 1.00
CA MET A 124 -4.78 24.64 2.34
C MET A 124 -5.06 26.15 2.35
N SER A 125 -4.40 26.92 1.47
CA SER A 125 -4.57 28.37 1.35
C SER A 125 -5.72 28.78 0.43
N ASN A 126 -6.47 27.81 -0.12
CA ASN A 126 -7.56 28.03 -1.09
C ASN A 126 -7.10 28.80 -2.35
N GLN A 127 -5.85 28.60 -2.77
CA GLN A 127 -5.23 29.28 -3.94
C GLN A 127 -5.24 28.44 -5.21
N MET A 128 -5.75 27.22 -5.17
CA MET A 128 -5.82 26.32 -6.33
C MET A 128 -7.20 26.37 -6.99
N PRO A 129 -7.29 26.53 -8.33
CA PRO A 129 -8.57 26.49 -9.04
C PRO A 129 -9.28 25.13 -8.88
N GLU A 130 -10.61 25.13 -8.77
CA GLU A 130 -11.39 23.88 -8.59
C GLU A 130 -11.11 22.84 -9.69
N SER A 131 -10.89 23.29 -10.93
CA SER A 131 -10.60 22.41 -12.08
C SER A 131 -9.26 21.66 -11.93
N GLU A 132 -8.26 22.28 -11.30
CA GLU A 132 -6.99 21.64 -10.97
C GLU A 132 -7.16 20.67 -9.80
N ILE A 133 -7.93 21.05 -8.78
CA ILE A 133 -8.24 20.19 -7.64
C ILE A 133 -8.96 18.92 -8.09
N GLN A 134 -9.92 19.04 -9.02
CA GLN A 134 -10.62 17.89 -9.59
C GLN A 134 -9.68 16.94 -10.34
N LYS A 135 -8.78 17.46 -11.17
CA LYS A 135 -7.78 16.64 -11.90
C LYS A 135 -6.83 15.93 -10.92
N LEU A 136 -6.33 16.66 -9.94
CA LEU A 136 -5.45 16.13 -8.90
C LEU A 136 -6.15 15.05 -8.07
N ARG A 137 -7.38 15.30 -7.63
CA ARG A 137 -8.20 14.34 -6.88
C ARG A 137 -8.37 13.03 -7.66
N LYS A 138 -8.72 13.10 -8.95
CA LYS A 138 -8.85 11.90 -9.80
C LYS A 138 -7.54 11.10 -9.82
N LYS A 139 -6.40 11.78 -10.01
CA LYS A 139 -5.07 11.14 -10.02
C LYS A 139 -4.76 10.46 -8.69
N ILE A 140 -5.05 11.11 -7.57
CA ILE A 140 -4.83 10.56 -6.23
C ILE A 140 -5.70 9.33 -6.00
N ILE A 141 -6.99 9.38 -6.36
CA ILE A 141 -7.91 8.24 -6.21
C ILE A 141 -7.44 7.05 -7.04
N ILE A 142 -7.13 7.24 -8.32
CA ILE A 142 -6.66 6.18 -9.22
C ILE A 142 -5.39 5.52 -8.66
N LEU A 143 -4.41 6.33 -8.23
CA LEU A 143 -3.18 5.79 -7.64
C LEU A 143 -3.45 5.03 -6.33
N GLY A 144 -4.40 5.51 -5.52
CA GLY A 144 -4.84 4.84 -4.30
C GLY A 144 -5.51 3.48 -4.58
N GLU A 145 -6.42 3.43 -5.56
CA GLU A 145 -7.09 2.20 -5.99
C GLU A 145 -6.08 1.18 -6.54
N ILE A 146 -5.15 1.60 -7.40
CA ILE A 146 -4.07 0.73 -7.91
C ILE A 146 -3.22 0.19 -6.74
N THR A 147 -2.87 1.04 -5.77
CA THR A 147 -2.12 0.63 -4.57
C THR A 147 -2.88 -0.45 -3.77
N VAL A 148 -4.19 -0.30 -3.61
CA VAL A 148 -5.05 -1.29 -2.92
C VAL A 148 -5.13 -2.59 -3.70
N VAL A 149 -5.37 -2.54 -5.02
CA VAL A 149 -5.47 -3.72 -5.88
C VAL A 149 -4.16 -4.51 -5.87
N LEU A 150 -3.02 -3.83 -6.02
CA LEU A 150 -1.70 -4.45 -5.91
C LEU A 150 -1.51 -5.09 -4.54
N SER A 151 -1.91 -4.42 -3.46
CA SER A 151 -1.79 -4.94 -2.10
C SER A 151 -2.62 -6.21 -1.88
N ILE A 152 -3.87 -6.26 -2.39
CA ILE A 152 -4.72 -7.45 -2.33
C ILE A 152 -4.11 -8.59 -3.15
N ALA A 153 -3.62 -8.30 -4.35
CA ALA A 153 -2.94 -9.29 -5.18
C ALA A 153 -1.70 -9.87 -4.46
N ILE A 154 -0.89 -9.04 -3.79
CA ILE A 154 0.26 -9.50 -3.00
C ILE A 154 -0.18 -10.43 -1.87
N LEU A 155 -1.28 -10.13 -1.16
CA LEU A 155 -1.83 -11.02 -0.14
C LEU A 155 -2.31 -12.35 -0.72
N PHE A 156 -2.97 -12.32 -1.88
CA PHE A 156 -3.37 -13.54 -2.57
C PHE A 156 -2.16 -14.41 -2.92
N PHE A 157 -1.12 -13.84 -3.54
CA PHE A 157 0.12 -14.58 -3.80
C PHE A 157 0.83 -15.05 -2.52
N ALA A 158 0.73 -14.31 -1.41
CA ALA A 158 1.21 -14.80 -0.12
C ALA A 158 0.46 -16.07 0.32
N SER A 159 -0.87 -16.09 0.19
CA SER A 159 -1.67 -17.27 0.53
C SER A 159 -1.38 -18.49 -0.34
N LEU A 160 -1.05 -18.29 -1.63
CA LEU A 160 -0.63 -19.38 -2.53
C LEU A 160 0.68 -20.02 -2.06
N LEU A 161 1.65 -19.18 -1.68
CA LEU A 161 2.93 -19.64 -1.14
C LEU A 161 2.73 -20.40 0.19
N ASP A 162 1.90 -19.87 1.09
CA ASP A 162 1.61 -20.51 2.38
C ASP A 162 0.86 -21.84 2.22
N ALA A 163 0.02 -21.96 1.19
CA ALA A 163 -0.68 -23.20 0.84
C ALA A 163 0.22 -24.24 0.15
N GLY A 164 1.45 -23.86 -0.24
CA GLY A 164 2.43 -24.76 -0.86
C GLY A 164 2.10 -25.15 -2.29
N VAL A 165 1.31 -24.35 -3.00
CA VAL A 165 0.88 -24.58 -4.40
C VAL A 165 1.83 -23.91 -5.39
#